data_AF-A0AAW5SA23-F1
#
_entry.id   AF-A0AAW5SA23-F1
#
_cell.length_a   1.000
_cell.length_b   1.000
_cell.length_c   1.000
_cell.angle_alpha   90.00
_cell.angle_beta   90.00
_cell.angle_gamma   90.00
#
_symmetry.space_group_name_H-M   'P 1'
#
loop_
_entity.id
_entity.type
_entity.pdbx_description
1 polymer ?
#
loop_
_entity_poly.entity_id
_entity_poly.type
_entity_poly.pdbx_seq_one_letter_code
_entity_poly.pdbx_strand_id
1 'polypeptide(L)'
;MPESSNGRRRAKTLSAETKWEIFLQVTAGEISQAEAARKWQVDVSTVIAIRRIVKDAALAALSRKPGRPGTRRDWQLEAARAEIAQLTEAVKAQAIELAVARGKAGWG
;
A
#
# COMPACT_ATOMS: atom_id res chain seq x y z
N MET A 1 -3.68 17.78 -42.54
CA MET A 1 -3.94 17.69 -41.08
C MET A 1 -3.49 16.31 -40.63
N PRO A 2 -2.40 16.13 -39.87
CA PRO A 2 -2.08 14.80 -39.37
C PRO A 2 -2.92 14.52 -38.12
N GLU A 3 -3.68 13.43 -38.17
CA GLU A 3 -4.50 12.92 -37.08
C GLU A 3 -3.63 12.56 -35.87
N SER A 4 -3.99 13.10 -34.71
CA SER A 4 -3.36 12.73 -33.44
C SER A 4 -3.91 11.37 -33.01
N SER A 5 -3.15 10.31 -33.25
CA SER A 5 -3.48 8.96 -32.80
C SER A 5 -3.47 8.92 -31.27
N ASN A 6 -4.67 9.03 -30.68
CA ASN A 6 -4.90 9.02 -29.24
C ASN A 6 -4.84 7.59 -28.68
N GLY A 7 -3.76 6.87 -28.98
CA GLY A 7 -3.46 5.58 -28.39
C GLY A 7 -3.09 5.80 -26.92
N ARG A 8 -4.03 5.52 -26.00
CA ARG A 8 -3.75 5.44 -24.57
C ARG A 8 -2.64 4.40 -24.37
N ARG A 9 -1.40 4.88 -24.28
CA ARG A 9 -0.22 4.05 -24.03
C ARG A 9 -0.44 3.32 -22.72
N ARG A 10 -0.30 1.99 -22.77
CA ARG A 10 -0.47 1.10 -21.62
C ARG A 10 0.40 1.62 -20.48
N ALA A 11 -0.20 1.92 -19.33
CA ALA A 11 0.50 2.50 -18.20
C ALA A 11 1.65 1.58 -17.78
N LYS A 12 2.88 1.99 -18.07
CA LYS A 12 4.06 1.29 -17.60
C LYS A 12 4.15 1.53 -16.11
N THR A 13 4.03 0.48 -15.30
CA THR A 13 4.19 0.60 -13.84
C THR A 13 5.62 1.03 -13.55
N LEU A 14 5.81 2.30 -13.20
CA LEU A 14 7.13 2.80 -12.80
C LEU A 14 7.55 2.16 -11.47
N SER A 15 8.79 1.70 -11.39
CA SER A 15 9.38 1.22 -10.13
C SER A 15 9.45 2.38 -9.12
N ALA A 16 9.60 2.03 -7.84
CA ALA A 16 9.78 3.03 -6.79
C ALA A 16 11.04 3.88 -7.04
N GLU A 17 12.14 3.25 -7.45
CA GLU A 17 13.40 3.92 -7.81
C GLU A 17 13.23 4.90 -8.96
N THR A 18 12.51 4.52 -10.03
CA THR A 18 12.25 5.43 -11.14
C THR A 18 11.41 6.64 -10.72
N LYS A 19 10.41 6.44 -9.88
CA LYS A 19 9.62 7.56 -9.33
C LYS A 19 10.50 8.50 -8.50
N TRP A 20 11.43 7.95 -7.72
CA TRP A 20 12.40 8.72 -6.95
C TRP A 20 13.34 9.52 -7.85
N GLU A 21 13.88 8.91 -8.91
CA GLU A 21 14.74 9.60 -9.87
C GLU A 21 14.02 10.74 -10.60
N ILE A 22 12.78 10.50 -11.07
CA ILE A 22 11.92 11.54 -11.67
C ILE A 22 11.74 12.71 -10.70
N PHE A 23 11.46 12.42 -9.44
CA PHE A 23 11.29 13.44 -8.41
C PHE A 23 12.55 14.29 -8.23
N LEU A 24 13.73 13.66 -8.16
CA LEU A 24 15.01 14.37 -8.01
C LEU A 24 15.31 15.27 -9.21
N GLN A 25 15.24 14.74 -10.44
CA GLN A 25 15.55 15.49 -11.67
C GLN A 25 14.66 16.74 -11.81
N VAL A 26 13.37 16.60 -11.51
CA VAL A 26 12.42 17.73 -11.60
C VAL A 26 12.58 18.72 -10.44
N THR A 27 12.89 18.24 -9.22
CA THR A 27 13.03 19.11 -8.04
C THR A 27 14.34 19.88 -8.07
N ALA A 28 15.41 19.28 -8.59
CA ALA A 28 16.70 19.93 -8.82
C ALA A 28 16.65 20.96 -9.98
N GLY A 29 15.57 20.97 -10.78
CA GLY A 29 15.43 21.84 -11.94
C GLY A 29 16.26 21.40 -13.15
N GLU A 30 16.79 20.18 -13.16
CA GLU A 30 17.57 19.61 -14.26
C GLU A 30 16.70 19.42 -15.52
N ILE A 31 15.44 19.04 -15.32
CA ILE A 31 14.44 18.91 -16.38
C ILE A 31 13.08 19.45 -15.91
N SER A 32 12.33 20.02 -16.84
CA SER A 32 10.94 20.39 -16.60
C SER A 32 10.04 19.15 -16.44
N GLN A 33 8.85 19.36 -15.86
CA GLN A 33 7.84 18.29 -15.72
C GLN A 33 7.42 17.70 -17.08
N ALA A 34 7.35 18.53 -18.12
CA ALA A 34 7.02 18.11 -19.47
C ALA A 34 8.14 17.27 -20.10
N GLU A 35 9.40 17.62 -19.84
CA GLU A 35 10.55 16.84 -20.30
C GLU A 35 10.66 15.51 -19.58
N ALA A 36 10.44 15.49 -18.26
CA ALA A 36 10.37 14.25 -17.48
C ALA A 36 9.27 13.32 -18.01
N ALA A 37 8.08 13.86 -18.27
CA ALA A 37 6.97 13.10 -18.84
C ALA A 37 7.34 12.47 -20.19
N ARG A 38 8.00 13.22 -21.09
CA ARG A 38 8.48 12.69 -22.37
C ARG A 38 9.56 11.62 -22.20
N LYS A 39 10.61 11.90 -21.42
CA LYS A 39 11.76 11.01 -21.17
C LYS A 39 11.30 9.66 -20.61
N TRP A 40 10.42 9.69 -19.63
CA TRP A 40 9.94 8.50 -18.93
C TRP A 40 8.64 7.92 -19.53
N GLN A 41 8.18 8.49 -20.65
CA GLN A 41 6.98 8.06 -21.38
C GLN A 41 5.71 7.99 -20.50
N VAL A 42 5.54 8.96 -19.61
CA VAL A 42 4.36 9.11 -18.74
C VAL A 42 3.63 10.42 -19.02
N ASP A 43 2.43 10.56 -18.47
CA ASP A 43 1.70 11.82 -18.51
C ASP A 43 2.29 12.86 -17.53
N VAL A 44 2.15 14.15 -17.84
CA VAL A 44 2.60 15.24 -16.96
C VAL A 44 1.89 15.17 -15.61
N SER A 45 0.61 14.78 -15.58
CA SER A 45 -0.15 14.56 -14.34
C SER A 45 0.46 13.48 -13.45
N THR A 46 1.07 12.45 -14.03
CA THR A 46 1.80 11.42 -13.28
C THR A 46 3.03 12.01 -12.60
N VAL A 47 3.78 12.88 -13.29
CA VAL A 47 4.94 13.59 -12.71
C VAL A 47 4.50 14.51 -11.56
N ILE A 48 3.40 15.25 -11.74
CA ILE A 48 2.81 16.09 -10.69
C ILE A 48 2.41 15.23 -9.48
N ALA A 49 1.75 14.10 -9.72
CA ALA A 49 1.32 13.18 -8.66
C ALA A 49 2.51 12.59 -7.89
N ILE A 50 3.58 12.19 -8.59
CA ILE A 50 4.82 11.72 -7.95
C ILE A 50 5.36 12.79 -7.00
N ARG A 51 5.51 14.04 -7.46
CA ARG A 51 6.03 15.14 -6.63
C ARG A 51 5.17 15.40 -5.40
N ARG A 52 3.85 15.38 -5.57
CA ARG A 52 2.90 15.56 -4.46
C ARG A 52 3.05 14.44 -3.43
N ILE A 53 3.00 13.17 -3.86
CA ILE A 53 3.10 12.01 -2.96
C ILE A 53 4.43 12.01 -2.21
N VAL A 54 5.54 12.28 -2.89
CA VAL A 54 6.86 12.31 -2.25
C VAL A 54 6.93 13.44 -1.22
N LYS A 55 6.44 14.63 -1.55
CA LYS A 55 6.38 15.76 -0.61
C LYS A 55 5.50 15.45 0.59
N ASP A 56 4.31 14.90 0.37
CA ASP A 56 3.35 14.58 1.44
C ASP A 56 3.92 13.50 2.36
N ALA A 57 4.54 12.45 1.80
CA ALA A 57 5.19 11.40 2.57
C ALA A 57 6.38 11.92 3.37
N ALA A 58 7.22 12.78 2.78
CA ALA A 58 8.34 13.41 3.46
C ALA A 58 7.86 14.30 4.61
N LEU A 59 6.84 15.15 4.39
CA LEU A 59 6.27 15.99 5.44
C LEU A 59 5.61 15.17 6.55
N ALA A 60 4.89 14.09 6.20
CA ALA A 60 4.33 13.17 7.18
C ALA A 60 5.43 12.53 8.04
N ALA A 61 6.51 12.05 7.40
CA ALA A 61 7.66 11.48 8.12
C ALA A 61 8.35 12.51 9.03
N LEU A 62 8.56 13.74 8.53
CA LEU A 62 9.22 14.82 9.26
C LEU A 62 8.36 15.41 10.38
N SER A 63 7.02 15.34 10.27
CA SER A 63 6.10 15.76 11.34
C SER A 63 6.12 14.86 12.57
N ARG A 64 6.69 13.64 12.46
CA ARG A 64 6.83 12.75 13.60
C ARG A 64 7.81 13.34 14.59
N LYS A 65 7.38 13.47 15.85
CA LYS A 65 8.25 13.93 16.93
C LYS A 65 9.40 12.93 17.12
N PRO A 66 10.66 13.41 17.25
CA PRO A 66 11.76 12.54 17.63
C PRO A 66 11.50 11.94 19.01
N GLY A 67 11.77 10.65 19.16
CA GLY A 67 11.50 9.87 20.36
C GLY A 67 10.74 8.58 20.07
N ARG A 68 10.86 7.59 20.95
CA ARG A 68 10.04 6.38 20.89
C ARG A 68 8.58 6.85 21.03
N PRO A 69 7.67 6.51 20.09
CA PRO A 69 6.24 6.69 20.34
C PRO A 69 5.98 6.02 21.68
N GLY A 70 5.55 6.79 22.69
CA GLY A 70 5.11 6.18 23.94
C GLY A 70 4.13 5.09 23.53
N THR A 71 4.32 3.86 24.04
CA THR A 71 3.43 2.73 23.77
C THR A 71 2.03 3.14 24.22
N ARG A 72 1.28 3.78 23.33
CA ARG A 72 -0.11 4.11 23.56
C ARG A 72 -0.78 2.76 23.50
N ARG A 73 -1.16 2.27 24.68
CA ARG A 73 -1.87 0.99 24.81
C ARG A 73 -3.10 1.07 23.93
N ASP A 74 -3.08 0.31 22.84
CA ASP A 74 -4.17 0.26 21.88
C ASP A 74 -5.19 -0.74 22.39
N TRP A 75 -6.06 -0.25 23.29
CA TRP A 75 -7.07 -1.07 23.95
C TRP A 75 -7.99 -1.80 22.97
N GLN A 76 -8.24 -1.19 21.79
CA GLN A 76 -9.05 -1.81 20.76
C GLN A 76 -8.32 -3.00 20.13
N LEU A 77 -7.02 -2.83 19.83
CA LEU A 77 -6.20 -3.92 19.31
C LEU A 77 -6.05 -5.06 20.31
N GLU A 78 -5.85 -4.76 21.60
CA GLU A 78 -5.74 -5.78 22.65
C GLU A 78 -7.07 -6.52 22.86
N ALA A 79 -8.19 -5.80 22.89
CA ALA A 79 -9.52 -6.41 22.99
C ALA A 79 -9.81 -7.33 21.79
N ALA A 80 -9.52 -6.86 20.57
CA ALA A 80 -9.68 -7.65 19.35
C ALA A 80 -8.80 -8.92 19.36
N ARG A 81 -7.55 -8.83 19.85
CA ARG A 81 -6.66 -10.00 20.00
C ARG A 81 -7.20 -11.00 21.01
N ALA A 82 -7.74 -10.54 22.12
CA ALA A 82 -8.35 -11.40 23.13
C ALA A 82 -9.59 -12.12 22.60
N GLU A 83 -10.45 -11.42 21.86
CA GLU A 83 -11.64 -11.99 21.23
C GLU A 83 -11.26 -13.03 20.17
N ILE A 84 -10.27 -12.74 19.31
CA ILE A 84 -9.75 -13.71 18.32
C ILE A 84 -9.24 -14.97 19.00
N ALA A 85 -8.52 -14.84 20.12
CA ALA A 85 -8.02 -16.01 20.86
C ALA A 85 -9.18 -16.87 21.40
N GLN A 86 -10.20 -16.24 21.99
CA GLN A 86 -11.38 -16.94 22.48
C GLN A 86 -12.15 -17.65 21.35
N LEU A 87 -12.40 -16.95 20.24
CA LEU A 87 -13.06 -17.53 19.07
C LEU A 87 -12.27 -18.68 18.46
N THR A 88 -10.93 -18.57 18.44
CA THR A 88 -10.05 -19.64 17.94
C THR A 88 -10.21 -20.92 18.75
N GLU A 89 -10.24 -20.83 20.08
CA GLU A 89 -10.45 -22.00 20.94
C GLU A 89 -11.86 -22.57 20.78
N ALA A 90 -12.89 -21.74 20.65
CA ALA A 90 -14.24 -22.19 20.38
C ALA A 90 -14.35 -22.96 19.06
N VAL A 91 -13.73 -22.44 17.98
CA VAL A 91 -13.71 -23.10 16.67
C VAL A 91 -12.96 -24.44 16.73
N LYS A 92 -11.85 -24.52 17.47
CA LYS A 92 -11.13 -25.79 17.68
C LYS A 92 -12.01 -26.82 18.38
N ALA A 93 -12.70 -26.42 19.45
CA ALA A 93 -13.60 -27.31 20.18
C ALA A 93 -14.73 -27.84 19.26
N GLN A 94 -15.37 -26.96 18.50
CA GLN A 94 -16.40 -27.35 17.53
C GLN A 94 -15.87 -28.29 16.44
N ALA A 95 -14.64 -28.07 15.95
CA ALA A 95 -14.01 -28.94 14.96
C ALA A 95 -13.77 -30.35 15.52
N ILE A 96 -13.38 -30.47 16.80
CA ILE A 96 -13.22 -31.76 17.48
C ILE A 96 -14.57 -32.46 17.61
N GLU A 97 -15.60 -31.76 18.09
CA GLU A 97 -16.95 -32.33 18.22
C GLU A 97 -17.50 -32.81 16.89
N LEU A 98 -17.32 -32.03 15.82
CA LEU A 98 -17.74 -32.40 14.47
C LEU A 98 -16.97 -33.63 13.95
N ALA A 99 -15.67 -33.71 14.20
CA ALA A 99 -14.86 -34.87 13.82
C ALA A 99 -15.33 -36.15 14.55
N VAL A 100 -15.64 -36.06 15.84
CA VAL A 100 -16.19 -37.17 16.62
C VAL A 100 -17.57 -37.58 16.12
N ALA A 101 -18.46 -36.62 15.86
CA ALA A 101 -19.80 -36.89 15.35
C ALA A 101 -19.76 -37.57 13.98
N ARG A 102 -18.91 -37.09 13.06
CA ARG A 102 -18.72 -37.70 11.73
C ARG A 102 -18.07 -39.08 11.82
N GLY A 103 -17.12 -39.28 12.74
CA GLY A 103 -16.52 -40.59 12.99
C GLY A 103 -17.52 -41.63 13.49
N LYS A 104 -18.46 -41.24 14.37
CA LYS A 104 -19.54 -42.10 14.85
C LYS A 104 -20.56 -42.46 13.76
N ALA A 105 -20.83 -41.55 12.82
CA ALA A 105 -21.75 -41.79 11.70
C ALA A 105 -21.25 -42.84 10.69
N GLY A 106 -19.95 -43.18 10.70
CA GLY A 106 -19.38 -44.21 9.81
C GLY A 106 -19.48 -45.66 10.34
N TRP A 107 -20.00 -45.87 11.56
CA TRP A 107 -20.13 -47.19 12.21
C TRP A 107 -21.59 -47.63 12.38
N GLY A 108 -22.54 -46.93 11.75
CA GLY A 108 -23.98 -47.24 11.75
C GLY A 108 -24.47 -47.83 10.44
#